data_AF-A0A441BPW3-F1
#
_entry.id   AF-A0A441BPW3-F1
#
_cell.length_a   1.000
_cell.length_b   1.000
_cell.length_c   1.000
_cell.angle_alpha   90.00
_cell.angle_beta   90.00
_cell.angle_gamma   90.00
#
_symmetry.space_group_name_H-M   'P 1'
#
loop_
_entity.id
_entity.type
_entity.pdbx_description
1 polymer ?
#
loop_
_entity_poly.entity_id
_entity_poly.type
_entity_poly.pdbx_seq_one_letter_code
_entity_poly.pdbx_strand_id
1 'polypeptide(L)'
;MTCAALALALGSAPAFAQSGEITIWSWNVAASSLKATIEGFNKQFPDVKVTVQDLGNQPTYDKSIAGCAAGGEGLPDIVTVENGEAE
;
A
#
# COMPACT_ATOMS: atom_id res chain seq x y z
N MET A 1 -44.15 -17.12 25.02
CA MET A 1 -43.00 -17.35 24.12
C MET A 1 -42.75 -16.06 23.37
N THR A 2 -41.71 -15.34 23.78
CA THR A 2 -41.30 -14.04 23.27
C THR A 2 -40.39 -14.23 22.06
N CYS A 3 -40.85 -13.86 20.87
CA CYS A 3 -39.97 -13.63 19.73
C CYS A 3 -39.34 -12.24 19.87
N ALA A 4 -38.14 -12.19 20.48
CA ALA A 4 -37.31 -11.01 20.42
C ALA A 4 -36.80 -10.84 18.98
N ALA A 5 -37.31 -9.83 18.29
CA ALA A 5 -36.74 -9.39 17.02
C ALA A 5 -35.35 -8.80 17.30
N LEU A 6 -34.32 -9.59 17.02
CA LEU A 6 -32.93 -9.13 17.00
C LEU A 6 -32.80 -8.23 15.77
N ALA A 7 -32.93 -6.92 15.97
CA ALA A 7 -32.57 -5.94 14.96
C ALA A 7 -31.08 -6.14 14.65
N LEU A 8 -30.80 -6.69 13.47
CA LEU A 8 -29.47 -6.68 12.86
C LEU A 8 -29.07 -5.21 12.71
N ALA A 9 -28.28 -4.73 13.67
CA ALA A 9 -27.54 -3.50 13.51
C ALA A 9 -26.56 -3.73 12.36
N LEU A 10 -26.99 -3.39 11.15
CA LEU A 10 -26.13 -3.04 10.02
C LEU A 10 -25.47 -1.68 10.32
N GLY A 11 -24.85 -1.58 11.49
CA GLY A 11 -23.96 -0.48 11.80
C GLY A 11 -22.65 -0.84 11.14
N SER A 12 -22.36 -0.21 9.99
CA SER A 12 -20.98 0.01 9.59
C SER A 12 -20.30 0.63 10.80
N ALA A 13 -19.54 -0.18 11.56
CA ALA A 13 -18.59 0.37 12.50
C ALA A 13 -17.81 1.42 11.70
N PRO A 14 -17.58 2.64 12.22
CA PRO A 14 -16.74 3.58 11.50
C PRO A 14 -15.46 2.81 11.24
N ALA A 15 -15.16 2.57 9.96
CA ALA A 15 -13.81 2.22 9.58
C ALA A 15 -12.98 3.30 10.27
N PHE A 16 -12.18 2.90 11.28
CA PHE A 16 -11.31 3.84 11.97
C PHE A 16 -10.69 4.69 10.88
N ALA A 17 -10.91 6.01 10.91
CA ALA A 17 -10.44 6.90 9.87
C ALA A 17 -8.94 6.65 9.73
N GLN A 18 -8.56 5.91 8.69
CA GLN A 18 -7.20 5.44 8.54
C GLN A 18 -6.42 6.64 8.02
N SER A 19 -5.46 7.09 8.81
CA SER A 19 -4.59 8.21 8.47
C SER A 19 -3.14 7.77 8.51
N GLY A 20 -2.31 8.33 7.65
CA GLY A 20 -0.87 8.05 7.67
C GLY A 20 -0.20 8.28 6.33
N GLU A 21 1.11 8.06 6.28
CA GLU A 21 1.87 8.08 5.05
C GLU A 21 2.30 6.65 4.70
N ILE A 22 2.14 6.26 3.43
CA ILE A 22 2.62 5.00 2.87
C ILE A 22 3.66 5.36 1.81
N THR A 23 4.86 4.81 1.97
CA THR A 23 5.95 4.91 1.01
C THR A 23 6.12 3.58 0.29
N ILE A 24 6.27 3.65 -1.03
CA ILE A 24 6.41 2.47 -1.88
C ILE A 24 7.63 2.63 -2.76
N TRP A 25 8.53 1.64 -2.76
CA TRP A 25 9.51 1.47 -3.82
C TRP A 25 8.95 0.52 -4.86
N SER A 26 8.97 0.96 -6.12
CA SER A 26 8.44 0.21 -7.23
C SER A 26 9.27 0.47 -8.48
N TRP A 27 8.95 -0.29 -9.53
CA TRP A 27 9.68 -0.28 -10.79
C TRP A 27 8.72 0.00 -11.95
N ASN A 28 9.13 0.87 -12.88
CA ASN A 28 8.57 1.04 -14.23
C ASN A 28 7.03 0.89 -14.30
N VAL A 29 6.54 -0.21 -14.89
CA VAL A 29 5.11 -0.43 -15.15
C VAL A 29 4.33 -0.64 -13.85
N ALA A 30 4.92 -1.31 -12.85
CA ALA A 30 4.29 -1.46 -11.54
C ALA A 30 4.16 -0.09 -10.83
N ALA A 31 5.17 0.76 -10.91
CA ALA A 31 5.12 2.11 -10.34
C ALA A 31 4.05 2.97 -11.01
N SER A 32 3.98 2.93 -12.34
CA SER A 32 2.99 3.66 -13.13
C SER A 32 1.56 3.19 -12.85
N SER A 33 1.37 1.87 -12.75
CA SER A 33 0.08 1.26 -12.41
C SER A 33 -0.37 1.66 -11.01
N LEU A 34 0.52 1.60 -10.01
CA LEU A 34 0.21 2.05 -8.65
C LEU A 34 -0.23 3.51 -8.64
N LYS A 35 0.53 4.41 -9.27
CA LYS A 35 0.21 5.85 -9.35
C LYS A 35 -1.18 6.09 -9.95
N ALA A 36 -1.56 5.34 -10.98
CA ALA A 36 -2.89 5.45 -11.60
C ALA A 36 -4.03 5.01 -10.67
N THR A 37 -3.77 4.12 -9.71
CA THR A 37 -4.79 3.65 -8.74
C THR A 37 -4.94 4.54 -7.51
N ILE A 38 -3.95 5.41 -7.20
CA ILE A 38 -3.91 6.21 -5.96
C ILE A 38 -5.15 7.08 -5.80
N GLU A 39 -5.65 7.69 -6.88
CA GLU A 39 -6.85 8.54 -6.79
C GLU A 39 -8.07 7.76 -6.29
N GLY A 40 -8.28 6.54 -6.79
CA GLY A 40 -9.37 5.66 -6.36
C GLY A 40 -9.20 5.17 -4.92
N PHE A 41 -7.96 4.94 -4.50
CA PHE A 41 -7.64 4.60 -3.11
C PHE A 41 -7.92 5.79 -2.18
N ASN A 42 -7.47 7.00 -2.53
CA ASN A 42 -7.66 8.19 -1.68
C ASN A 42 -9.11 8.66 -1.59
N LYS A 43 -9.97 8.34 -2.56
CA LYS A 43 -11.42 8.55 -2.40
C LYS A 43 -12.01 7.72 -1.25
N GLN A 44 -11.44 6.55 -0.97
CA GLN A 44 -11.86 5.69 0.14
C GLN A 44 -11.09 5.99 1.44
N PHE A 45 -9.84 6.43 1.31
CA PHE A 45 -8.92 6.73 2.40
C PHE A 45 -8.32 8.13 2.22
N PRO A 46 -9.10 9.20 2.51
CA PRO A 46 -8.68 10.57 2.22
C PRO A 46 -7.54 11.07 3.10
N ASP A 47 -7.39 10.50 4.30
CA ASP A 47 -6.35 10.88 5.26
C ASP A 47 -5.05 10.07 5.11
N VAL A 48 -4.98 9.18 4.12
CA VAL A 48 -3.77 8.42 3.78
C VAL A 48 -3.06 9.06 2.61
N LYS A 49 -1.78 9.39 2.77
CA LYS A 49 -0.92 9.86 1.69
C LYS A 49 -0.05 8.74 1.17
N VAL A 50 -0.12 8.45 -0.13
CA VAL A 50 0.70 7.40 -0.77
C VAL A 50 1.78 8.05 -1.64
N THR A 51 3.04 7.68 -1.41
CA THR A 51 4.20 8.12 -2.19
C THR A 51 4.84 6.93 -2.89
N VAL A 52 4.76 6.90 -4.23
CA VAL A 52 5.40 5.85 -5.04
C VAL A 52 6.69 6.38 -5.65
N GLN A 53 7.83 5.82 -5.23
CA GLN A 53 9.13 6.05 -5.82
C GLN A 53 9.36 5.00 -6.91
N ASP A 54 9.50 5.47 -8.15
CA ASP A 54 9.96 4.61 -9.25
C ASP A 54 11.48 4.62 -9.25
N LEU A 55 12.10 3.50 -8.90
CA LEU A 55 13.55 3.35 -8.85
C LEU A 55 14.11 2.58 -10.06
N GLY A 56 13.24 2.06 -10.94
CA GLY A 56 13.60 1.02 -11.91
C GLY A 56 13.72 -0.38 -11.28
N ASN A 57 13.84 -1.42 -12.10
CA ASN A 57 13.83 -2.82 -11.63
C ASN A 57 15.01 -3.14 -10.70
N GLN A 58 16.23 -3.19 -11.26
CA GLN A 58 17.42 -3.58 -10.51
C GLN A 58 17.66 -2.71 -9.26
N PRO A 59 17.53 -1.36 -9.30
CA PRO A 59 17.70 -0.55 -8.10
C PRO A 59 16.62 -0.79 -7.04
N THR A 60 15.38 -1.12 -7.42
CA THR A 60 14.34 -1.51 -6.44
C THR A 60 14.75 -2.77 -5.70
N TYR A 61 15.26 -3.78 -6.41
CA TYR A 61 15.74 -5.02 -5.81
C TYR A 61 16.97 -4.79 -4.91
N ASP A 62 18.05 -4.21 -5.46
CA ASP A 62 19.32 -4.04 -4.75
C ASP A 62 19.17 -3.17 -3.49
N LYS A 63 18.42 -2.07 -3.59
CA LYS A 63 18.19 -1.17 -2.46
C LYS A 63 17.36 -1.84 -1.37
N SER A 64 16.42 -2.71 -1.73
CA SER A 64 15.62 -3.46 -0.76
C SER A 64 16.45 -4.49 -0.01
N ILE A 65 17.34 -5.22 -0.70
CA ILE A 65 18.28 -6.14 -0.06
C ILE A 65 19.24 -5.38 0.87
N ALA A 66 19.76 -4.23 0.43
CA ALA A 66 20.62 -3.39 1.25
C ALA A 66 19.91 -2.90 2.53
N GLY A 67 18.65 -2.45 2.42
CA GLY A 67 17.83 -2.05 3.57
C GLY A 67 17.57 -3.21 4.54
N CYS A 68 17.25 -4.41 4.02
CA CYS A 68 17.12 -5.62 4.85
C CYS A 68 18.43 -5.96 5.57
N ALA A 69 19.57 -5.87 4.88
CA ALA A 69 20.89 -6.12 5.49
C ALA A 69 21.26 -5.08 6.56
N ALA A 70 20.74 -3.85 6.45
CA ALA A 70 20.87 -2.80 7.44
C ALA A 70 19.91 -2.93 8.63
N GLY A 71 19.22 -4.07 8.78
CA GLY A 71 18.26 -4.29 9.86
C GLY A 71 16.88 -3.66 9.62
N GLY A 72 16.57 -3.30 8.37
CA GLY A 72 15.29 -2.73 7.96
C GLY A 72 15.20 -1.21 8.08
N GLU A 73 16.26 -0.54 8.55
CA GLU A 73 16.31 0.92 8.61
C GLU A 73 16.26 1.51 7.19
N GLY A 74 15.36 2.47 6.97
CA GLY A 74 15.24 3.19 5.70
C GLY A 74 14.52 2.43 4.58
N LEU A 75 13.97 1.24 4.84
CA LEU A 75 13.04 0.58 3.93
C LEU A 75 11.74 1.38 3.77
N PRO A 76 11.06 1.26 2.61
CA PRO A 76 9.70 1.75 2.46
C PRO A 76 8.73 0.82 3.19
N ASP A 77 7.47 1.23 3.30
CA ASP A 77 6.41 0.36 3.81
C ASP A 77 6.12 -0.81 2.87
N ILE A 78 6.25 -0.58 1.57
CA ILE A 78 5.99 -1.56 0.51
C ILE A 78 7.13 -1.55 -0.50
N VAL A 79 7.61 -2.73 -0.86
CA VAL A 79 8.49 -2.96 -2.01
C VAL A 79 7.71 -3.81 -3.01
N THR A 80 7.66 -3.39 -4.28
CA THR A 80 7.23 -4.28 -5.36
C THR A 80 8.46 -4.94 -5.98
N VAL A 81 8.35 -6.23 -6.25
CA VAL A 81 9.43 -7.03 -6.85
C VAL A 81 8.91 -7.62 -8.14
N GLU A 82 9.64 -7.44 -9.24
CA GLU A 82 9.36 -8.15 -10.49
C GLU A 82 9.87 -9.59 -10.37
N ASN A 83 9.09 -10.55 -10.85
CA ASN A 83 9.47 -11.97 -10.79
C ASN A 83 10.65 -12.32 -11.74
N GLY A 84 11.06 -11.39 -12.63
CA GLY A 84 12.25 -11.43 -13.48
C GLY A 84 12.29 -10.17 -14.37
N GLU A 85 13.47 -9.65 -14.75
CA GLU A 85 13.54 -8.49 -15.65
C GLU A 85 12.83 -8.81 -16.98
N ALA A 86 11.77 -8.07 -17.30
CA ALA A 86 11.26 -8.04 -18.67
C ALA A 86 12.25 -7.26 -19.54
N GLU A 87 13.05 -7.97 -20.33
CA GLU A 87 13.82 -7.39 -21.45
C GLU A 87 12.90 -6.71 -22.49
#